data_AF-A0A7C2U088-F1
#
_entry.id   AF-A0A7C2U088-F1
#
_cell.length_a   1.000
_cell.length_b   1.000
_cell.length_c   1.000
_cell.angle_alpha   90.00
_cell.angle_beta   90.00
_cell.angle_gamma   90.00
#
_symmetry.space_group_name_H-M   'P 1'
#
loop_
_entity.id
_entity.type
_entity.pdbx_description
1 polymer ?
#
loop_
_entity_poly.entity_id
_entity_poly.type
_entity_poly.pdbx_seq_one_letter_code
_entity_poly.pdbx_strand_id
1 'polypeptide(L)'
;MQTYTLPRETFNLLLEALGGQQKAEVFAKSMESFLVAIDNKAAAGIVEKKEMIKIEVREELRRELVTREMFEGLEKEIREKFNVVNERFNVVDEKFKSLEQRMDEKFKSLNFKLNLFLAIALVALTFANPTFVGLIEKLF
;
A
#
# COMPACT_ATOMS: atom_id res chain seq x y z
N MET A 1 -11.19 -44.61 53.42
CA MET A 1 -11.39 -45.08 52.03
C MET A 1 -10.69 -44.09 51.13
N GLN A 2 -9.67 -44.52 50.38
CA GLN A 2 -8.94 -43.65 49.46
C GLN A 2 -9.84 -43.31 48.27
N THR A 3 -9.85 -42.05 47.87
CA THR A 3 -10.72 -41.53 46.82
C THR A 3 -10.02 -41.65 45.48
N TYR A 4 -10.45 -42.60 44.65
CA TYR A 4 -10.00 -42.72 43.27
C TYR A 4 -10.82 -41.77 42.38
N THR A 5 -10.19 -41.25 41.33
CA THR A 5 -10.85 -40.49 40.26
C THR A 5 -11.71 -41.37 39.36
N LEU A 6 -11.52 -42.70 39.44
CA LEU A 6 -12.31 -43.68 38.72
C LEU A 6 -13.78 -43.66 39.18
N PRO A 7 -14.78 -43.62 38.27
CA PRO A 7 -16.18 -43.74 38.66
C PRO A 7 -16.44 -45.04 39.43
N ARG A 8 -17.35 -44.98 40.42
CA ARG A 8 -17.68 -46.14 41.27
C ARG A 8 -18.12 -47.37 40.47
N GLU A 9 -18.90 -47.17 39.43
CA GLU A 9 -19.38 -48.25 38.55
C GLU A 9 -18.20 -48.97 37.89
N THR A 10 -17.21 -48.22 37.39
CA THR A 10 -16.00 -48.76 36.77
C THR A 10 -15.12 -49.51 37.78
N PHE A 11 -15.05 -49.05 39.03
CA PHE A 11 -14.29 -49.74 40.07
C PHE A 11 -14.96 -51.04 40.50
N ASN A 12 -16.29 -51.06 40.56
CA ASN A 12 -17.06 -52.28 40.85
C ASN A 12 -16.84 -53.36 39.78
N LEU A 13 -16.78 -52.97 38.51
CA LEU A 13 -16.43 -53.89 37.42
C LEU A 13 -15.00 -54.46 37.57
N LEU A 14 -14.05 -53.65 38.05
CA LEU A 14 -12.70 -54.14 38.36
C LEU A 14 -12.69 -55.12 39.53
N LEU A 15 -13.51 -54.89 40.57
CA LEU A 15 -13.67 -55.81 41.69
C LEU A 15 -14.21 -57.17 41.22
N GLU A 16 -15.23 -57.14 40.37
CA GLU A 16 -15.83 -58.35 39.78
C GLU A 16 -14.84 -59.10 38.89
N ALA A 17 -14.13 -58.39 38.00
CA ALA A 17 -13.18 -59.01 37.06
C ALA A 17 -11.91 -59.55 37.72
N LEU A 18 -11.37 -58.86 38.73
CA LEU A 18 -10.10 -59.21 39.38
C LEU A 18 -10.26 -60.07 40.63
N GLY A 19 -11.50 -60.26 41.10
CA GLY A 19 -11.87 -61.14 42.20
C GLY A 19 -11.28 -60.73 43.56
N GLY A 20 -10.90 -59.46 43.73
CA GLY A 20 -10.32 -59.00 44.98
C GLY A 20 -10.04 -57.50 45.02
N GLN A 21 -10.39 -56.88 46.15
CA GLN A 21 -10.25 -55.44 46.37
C GLN A 21 -8.81 -54.93 46.20
N GLN A 22 -7.83 -55.66 46.75
CA GLN A 22 -6.43 -55.27 46.65
C GLN A 22 -5.93 -55.25 45.19
N LYS A 23 -6.35 -56.22 44.36
CA LYS A 23 -5.97 -56.28 42.94
C LYS A 23 -6.61 -55.14 42.15
N ALA A 24 -7.87 -54.83 42.43
CA ALA A 24 -8.59 -53.72 41.81
C ALA A 24 -7.99 -52.35 42.19
N GLU A 25 -7.63 -52.15 43.46
CA GLU A 25 -6.98 -50.92 43.93
C GLU A 25 -5.59 -50.73 43.30
N VAL A 26 -4.79 -51.80 43.22
CA VAL A 26 -3.47 -51.75 42.56
C VAL A 26 -3.63 -51.40 41.08
N PHE A 27 -4.55 -52.05 40.38
CA PHE A 27 -4.82 -51.77 38.97
C PHE A 27 -5.30 -50.33 38.74
N ALA A 28 -6.28 -49.85 39.54
CA ALA A 28 -6.78 -48.49 39.45
C ALA A 28 -5.66 -47.46 39.66
N LYS A 29 -4.79 -47.68 40.65
CA LYS A 29 -3.64 -46.81 40.91
C LYS A 29 -2.62 -46.83 39.78
N SER A 30 -2.34 -47.99 39.20
CA SER A 30 -1.46 -48.11 38.03
C SER A 30 -2.03 -47.36 36.83
N MET A 31 -3.34 -47.48 36.58
CA MET A 31 -4.02 -46.78 35.51
C MET A 31 -4.06 -45.26 35.71
N GLU A 32 -4.35 -44.79 36.93
CA GLU A 32 -4.28 -43.36 37.24
C GLU A 32 -2.87 -42.81 37.05
N SER A 33 -1.84 -43.53 37.50
CA SER A 33 -0.45 -43.13 37.30
C SER A 33 -0.10 -43.04 35.81
N PHE A 34 -0.60 -43.97 35.01
CA PHE A 34 -0.41 -43.97 33.56
C PHE A 34 -1.16 -42.81 32.88
N LEU A 35 -2.40 -42.53 33.28
CA LEU A 35 -3.19 -41.40 32.76
C LEU A 35 -2.53 -40.06 33.07
N VAL A 36 -2.03 -39.88 34.31
CA VAL A 36 -1.26 -38.68 34.69
C VAL A 36 0.01 -38.54 33.86
N ALA A 37 0.71 -39.64 33.58
CA ALA A 37 1.89 -39.62 32.71
C ALA A 37 1.56 -39.22 31.27
N ILE A 38 0.43 -39.71 30.73
CA ILE A 38 -0.07 -39.31 29.41
C ILE A 38 -0.42 -37.82 29.40
N ASP A 39 -1.17 -37.34 30.39
CA ASP A 39 -1.63 -35.95 30.44
C ASP A 39 -0.45 -34.98 30.56
N ASN A 40 0.52 -35.29 31.42
CA ASN A 40 1.76 -34.52 31.53
C ASN A 40 2.54 -34.51 30.21
N LYS A 41 2.64 -35.65 29.51
CA LYS A 41 3.31 -35.73 28.21
C LYS A 41 2.57 -34.96 27.11
N ALA A 42 1.24 -35.01 27.12
CA ALA A 42 0.39 -34.26 26.20
C ALA A 42 0.54 -32.75 26.44
N ALA A 43 0.47 -32.31 27.70
CA ALA A 43 0.68 -30.91 28.08
C ALA A 43 2.07 -30.42 27.68
N ALA A 44 3.13 -31.21 27.93
CA ALA A 44 4.48 -30.89 27.50
C ALA A 44 4.58 -30.76 25.96
N GLY A 45 4.00 -31.70 25.22
CA GLY A 45 3.97 -31.66 23.75
C GLY A 45 3.19 -30.47 23.19
N ILE A 46 2.14 -30.01 23.86
CA ILE A 46 1.39 -28.80 23.48
C ILE A 46 2.27 -27.55 23.65
N VAL A 47 2.97 -27.43 24.77
CA VAL A 47 3.87 -26.29 25.03
C VAL A 47 5.01 -26.26 24.01
N GLU A 48 5.62 -27.41 23.72
CA GLU A 48 6.68 -27.53 22.71
C GLU A 48 6.20 -27.11 21.33
N LYS A 49 5.05 -27.65 20.86
CA LYS A 49 4.46 -27.27 19.57
C LYS A 49 4.13 -25.78 19.50
N LYS A 50 3.62 -25.20 20.58
CA LYS A 50 3.31 -23.76 20.64
C LYS A 50 4.57 -22.91 20.44
N GLU A 51 5.68 -23.27 21.07
CA GLU A 51 6.93 -22.54 20.87
C GLU A 51 7.51 -22.76 19.46
N MET A 52 7.40 -23.97 18.90
CA MET A 52 7.80 -24.21 17.50
C MET A 52 6.99 -23.35 16.52
N ILE A 53 5.66 -23.33 16.63
CA ILE A 53 4.79 -22.50 15.79
C ILE A 53 5.15 -21.03 15.92
N LYS A 54 5.42 -20.56 17.15
CA LYS A 54 5.82 -19.16 17.37
C LYS A 54 7.14 -18.81 16.70
N ILE A 55 8.10 -19.74 16.68
CA ILE A 55 9.37 -19.57 15.97
C ILE A 55 9.12 -19.57 14.46
N GLU A 56 8.37 -20.53 13.95
CA GLU A 56 8.02 -20.66 12.53
C GLU A 56 7.33 -19.39 12.01
N VAL A 57 6.27 -18.94 12.70
CA VAL A 57 5.57 -17.69 12.37
C VAL A 57 6.51 -16.48 12.42
N ARG A 58 7.42 -16.40 13.40
CA ARG A 58 8.39 -15.30 13.47
C ARG A 58 9.34 -15.32 12.27
N GLU A 59 9.80 -16.48 11.85
CA GLU A 59 10.71 -16.63 10.71
C GLU A 59 10.01 -16.45 9.37
N GLU A 60 8.73 -16.84 9.23
CA GLU A 60 7.90 -16.50 8.07
C GLU A 60 7.67 -14.99 7.98
N LEU A 61 7.26 -14.35 9.07
CA LEU A 61 7.06 -12.89 9.12
C LEU A 61 8.36 -12.13 8.79
N ARG A 62 9.52 -12.61 9.26
CA ARG A 62 10.83 -12.03 8.90
C ARG A 62 11.17 -12.19 7.42
N ARG A 63 10.75 -13.28 6.78
CA ARG A 63 11.02 -13.57 5.38
C ARG A 63 10.07 -12.86 4.42
N GLU A 64 8.78 -12.80 4.76
CA GLU A 64 7.74 -12.27 3.87
C GLU A 64 7.47 -10.77 4.07
N LEU A 65 7.56 -10.25 5.29
CA LEU A 65 7.29 -8.84 5.52
C LEU A 65 8.48 -7.98 5.10
N VAL A 66 8.14 -6.83 4.51
CA VAL A 66 9.11 -5.77 4.25
C VAL A 66 9.69 -5.34 5.61
N THR A 67 10.99 -5.52 5.82
CA THR A 67 11.66 -5.01 7.01
C THR A 67 11.53 -3.50 7.06
N ARG A 68 11.56 -2.94 8.27
CA ARG A 68 11.52 -1.49 8.45
C ARG A 68 12.59 -0.77 7.62
N GLU A 69 13.79 -1.35 7.54
CA GLU A 69 14.89 -0.84 6.71
C GLU A 69 14.57 -0.84 5.22
N MET A 70 13.97 -1.93 4.69
CA MET A 70 13.54 -1.98 3.29
C MET A 70 12.43 -0.96 3.00
N PHE A 71 11.50 -0.78 3.95
CA PHE A 71 10.44 0.22 3.82
C PHE A 71 11.00 1.65 3.83
N GLU A 72 11.91 1.97 4.76
CA GLU A 72 12.60 3.26 4.84
C GLU A 72 13.44 3.52 3.56
N GLY A 73 14.08 2.48 3.03
CA GLY A 73 14.79 2.53 1.75
C GLY A 73 13.85 2.85 0.58
N LEU A 74 12.71 2.17 0.49
CA LEU A 74 11.69 2.41 -0.52
C LEU A 74 11.12 3.83 -0.41
N GLU A 75 10.84 4.31 0.81
CA GLU A 75 10.35 5.67 1.05
C GLU A 75 11.34 6.71 0.54
N LYS A 76 12.64 6.51 0.82
CA LYS A 76 13.70 7.39 0.36
C LYS A 76 13.80 7.41 -1.16
N GLU A 77 13.78 6.24 -1.81
CA GLU A 77 13.82 6.15 -3.28
C GLU A 77 12.61 6.84 -3.93
N ILE A 78 11.42 6.65 -3.36
CA ILE A 78 10.20 7.34 -3.81
C ILE A 78 10.37 8.85 -3.68
N ARG A 79 10.85 9.34 -2.54
CA ARG A 79 11.09 10.77 -2.29
C ARG A 79 12.08 11.38 -3.28
N GLU A 80 13.17 10.68 -3.56
CA GLU A 80 14.16 11.11 -4.56
C GLU A 80 13.55 11.19 -5.97
N LYS A 81 12.77 10.19 -6.38
CA LYS A 81 12.06 10.21 -7.68
C LYS A 81 11.08 11.38 -7.76
N PHE A 82 10.34 11.68 -6.69
CA PHE A 82 9.43 12.82 -6.64
C PHE A 82 10.17 14.16 -6.76
N ASN A 83 11.34 14.30 -6.12
CA ASN A 83 12.15 15.51 -6.25
C ASN A 83 12.61 15.73 -7.71
N VAL A 84 13.09 14.68 -8.37
CA VAL A 84 13.47 14.74 -9.80
C VAL A 84 12.29 15.11 -10.69
N VAL A 85 11.09 14.58 -10.39
CA VAL A 85 9.87 14.94 -11.11
C VAL A 85 9.54 16.42 -10.91
N ASN A 86 9.60 16.94 -9.69
CA ASN A 86 9.35 18.35 -9.41
C ASN A 86 10.33 19.28 -10.15
N GLU A 87 11.62 18.95 -10.17
CA GLU A 87 12.63 19.71 -10.92
C GLU A 87 12.31 19.75 -12.41
N ARG A 88 11.90 18.61 -13.00
CA ARG A 88 11.49 18.56 -14.41
C ARG A 88 10.26 19.42 -14.67
N PHE A 89 9.28 19.42 -13.77
CA PHE A 89 8.10 20.28 -13.88
C PHE A 89 8.47 21.76 -13.82
N ASN A 90 9.39 22.17 -12.95
CA ASN A 90 9.88 23.55 -12.89
C ASN A 90 10.52 23.99 -14.23
N VAL A 91 11.35 23.13 -14.82
CA VAL A 91 11.95 23.40 -16.15
C VAL A 91 10.88 23.51 -17.23
N VAL A 92 9.83 22.69 -17.18
CA VAL A 92 8.71 22.76 -18.12
C VAL A 92 7.95 24.09 -17.94
N ASP A 93 7.67 24.50 -16.71
CA ASP A 93 6.99 25.76 -16.40
C ASP A 93 7.77 26.98 -16.93
N GLU A 94 9.09 27.02 -16.74
CA GLU A 94 9.94 28.06 -17.30
C GLU A 94 9.90 28.10 -18.83
N LYS A 95 9.93 26.92 -19.49
CA LYS A 95 9.81 26.84 -20.95
C LYS A 95 8.46 27.36 -21.43
N PHE A 96 7.37 27.02 -20.76
CA PHE A 96 6.03 27.52 -21.08
C PHE A 96 5.96 29.04 -20.97
N LYS A 97 6.45 29.62 -19.86
CA LYS A 97 6.53 31.09 -19.70
C LYS A 97 7.33 31.76 -20.81
N SER A 98 8.47 31.18 -21.18
CA SER A 98 9.29 31.70 -22.27
C SER A 98 8.59 31.63 -23.64
N LEU A 99 7.77 30.58 -23.85
CA LEU A 99 7.02 30.39 -25.07
C LEU A 99 5.87 31.40 -25.17
N GLU A 100 5.13 31.60 -24.07
CA GLU A 100 4.07 32.60 -23.96
C GLU A 100 4.60 34.00 -24.31
N GLN A 101 5.73 34.41 -23.71
CA GLN A 101 6.36 35.70 -24.01
C GLN A 101 6.70 35.87 -25.49
N ARG A 102 7.32 34.85 -26.10
CA ARG A 102 7.65 34.87 -27.54
C ARG A 102 6.41 34.93 -28.41
N MET A 103 5.32 34.29 -27.98
CA MET A 103 4.05 34.33 -28.69
C MET A 103 3.45 35.73 -28.65
N ASP A 104 3.41 36.36 -27.47
CA ASP A 104 2.92 37.73 -27.30
C ASP A 104 3.71 38.73 -28.13
N GLU A 105 5.04 38.63 -28.15
CA GLU A 105 5.90 39.47 -28.98
C GLU A 105 5.60 39.29 -30.48
N LYS A 106 5.45 38.05 -30.95
CA LYS A 106 5.08 37.76 -32.33
C LYS A 106 3.71 38.32 -32.68
N PHE A 107 2.71 38.16 -31.81
CA PHE A 107 1.38 38.71 -32.02
C PHE A 107 1.39 40.25 -32.08
N LYS A 108 2.13 40.91 -31.18
CA LYS A 108 2.32 42.37 -31.21
C LYS A 108 2.97 42.83 -32.51
N SER A 109 4.01 42.13 -32.97
CA SER A 109 4.69 42.44 -34.23
C SER A 109 3.77 42.25 -35.45
N LEU A 110 2.99 41.18 -35.47
CA LEU A 110 2.02 40.91 -36.53
C LEU A 110 0.93 41.98 -36.57
N ASN A 111 0.36 42.34 -35.41
CA ASN A 111 -0.63 43.41 -35.31
C ASN A 111 -0.08 44.73 -35.84
N PHE A 112 1.16 45.08 -35.49
CA PHE A 112 1.80 46.29 -36.02
C PHE A 112 1.96 46.25 -37.55
N LYS A 113 2.47 45.14 -38.10
CA LYS A 113 2.64 44.97 -39.55
C LYS A 113 1.32 45.03 -40.29
N LEU A 114 0.28 44.40 -39.75
CA LEU A 114 -1.06 44.41 -40.33
C LEU A 114 -1.63 45.83 -40.34
N ASN A 115 -1.56 46.54 -39.21
CA ASN A 115 -2.04 47.92 -39.12
C ASN A 115 -1.32 48.84 -40.12
N LEU A 116 0.01 48.71 -40.24
CA LEU A 116 0.80 49.48 -41.20
C LEU A 116 0.42 49.14 -42.65
N PHE A 117 0.26 47.85 -42.97
CA PHE A 117 -0.17 47.41 -44.29
C PHE A 117 -1.55 47.97 -44.65
N LEU A 118 -2.52 47.88 -43.74
CA LEU A 118 -3.85 48.44 -43.93
C LEU A 118 -3.81 49.95 -44.15
N ALA A 119 -2.99 50.68 -43.38
CA ALA A 119 -2.82 52.12 -43.58
C ALA A 119 -2.27 52.47 -44.97
N ILE A 120 -1.22 51.76 -45.43
CA ILE A 120 -0.66 51.97 -46.77
C ILE A 120 -1.66 51.60 -47.86
N ALA A 121 -2.37 50.47 -47.71
CA ALA A 121 -3.38 50.03 -48.65
C ALA A 121 -4.54 51.04 -48.76
N LEU A 122 -5.00 51.60 -47.64
CA LEU A 122 -6.00 52.67 -47.63
C LEU A 122 -5.51 53.90 -48.39
N VAL A 123 -4.29 54.37 -48.12
CA VAL A 123 -3.70 55.51 -48.84
C VAL A 123 -3.61 55.24 -50.34
N ALA A 124 -3.11 54.05 -50.73
CA ALA A 124 -2.99 53.67 -52.13
C ALA A 124 -4.35 53.61 -52.84
N LEU A 125 -5.39 53.06 -52.20
CA LEU A 125 -6.76 53.02 -52.76
C LEU A 125 -7.35 54.43 -52.91
N THR A 126 -7.10 55.33 -51.96
CA THR A 126 -7.51 56.74 -52.03
C THR A 126 -6.87 57.45 -53.23
N PHE A 127 -5.58 57.22 -53.49
CA PHE A 127 -4.90 57.81 -54.65
C PHE A 127 -5.28 57.15 -55.98
N ALA A 128 -5.54 55.84 -56.00
CA ALA A 128 -5.81 55.09 -57.21
C ALA A 128 -7.27 55.17 -57.69
N ASN A 129 -8.22 55.52 -56.82
CA ASN A 129 -9.65 55.52 -57.15
C ASN A 129 -10.41 56.75 -56.57
N PRO A 130 -10.79 57.74 -57.42
CA PRO A 130 -11.57 58.91 -56.98
C PRO A 130 -12.94 58.56 -56.39
N THR A 131 -13.57 57.46 -56.83
CA THR A 131 -14.84 56.99 -56.29
C THR A 131 -14.69 56.48 -54.85
N PHE A 132 -13.51 55.97 -54.48
CA PHE A 132 -13.22 55.53 -53.12
C PHE A 132 -13.11 56.71 -52.14
N VAL A 133 -12.57 57.86 -52.59
CA VAL A 133 -12.53 59.11 -51.80
C VAL A 133 -13.94 59.51 -51.36
N GLY A 134 -14.88 59.55 -52.31
CA GLY A 134 -16.28 59.88 -52.03
C GLY A 134 -17.04 58.83 -51.19
N LEU A 135 -16.49 57.62 -51.03
CA LEU A 135 -17.01 56.62 -50.09
C LEU A 135 -16.45 56.85 -48.68
N ILE A 136 -15.17 57.21 -48.54
CA ILE A 136 -14.57 57.58 -47.26
C ILE A 136 -15.26 58.82 -46.67
N GLU A 137 -15.52 59.84 -47.49
CA GLU A 137 -16.24 61.05 -47.07
C GLU A 137 -17.67 60.79 -46.58
N LYS A 138 -18.24 59.61 -46.86
CA LYS A 138 -19.56 59.20 -46.35
C LYS A 138 -19.48 58.32 -45.10
N LEU A 139 -18.29 57.81 -44.75
CA LEU A 139 -18.04 57.01 -43.56
C LEU A 139 -17.68 57.86 -42.33
N PHE A 140 -17.28 59.11 -42.54
CA PHE A 140 -17.02 60.13 -41.51
C PHE A 140 -18.02 61.27 -41.64
#